data_AF-A0AAN9FY52-F1
#
_entry.id   AF-A0AAN9FY52-F1
#
_cell.length_a   1.000
_cell.length_b   1.000
_cell.length_c   1.000
_cell.angle_alpha   90.00
_cell.angle_beta   90.00
_cell.angle_gamma   90.00
#
_symmetry.space_group_name_H-M   'P 1'
#
loop_
_entity.id
_entity.type
_entity.pdbx_description
1 polymer ?
#
loop_
_entity_poly.entity_id
_entity_poly.type
_entity_poly.pdbx_seq_one_letter_code
_entity_poly.pdbx_strand_id
1 'polypeptide(L)'
;MASKKDGKEETTVTIAKTPAELQRMRLDKLMKNPAKPVFIPEGSRDSKMKEPPEFIRNVWGSSAGAGSGDFHVYRGVRRREYARQKFNNEMTVKLTAEEEYHKKVEENKKAAEERTAKKRAKRQKKKQKVKSKKMKDDNKDEDDSSSEEEEEGSDGK
;
A
#
# COMPACT_ATOMS: atom_id res chain seq x y z
N MET A 1 -28.68 51.44 -2.85
CA MET A 1 -27.99 50.22 -3.26
C MET A 1 -26.50 50.40 -2.98
N ALA A 2 -25.99 49.79 -1.91
CA ALA A 2 -24.59 49.99 -1.49
C ALA A 2 -23.67 49.02 -2.24
N SER A 3 -22.82 49.55 -3.12
CA SER A 3 -21.79 48.79 -3.81
C SER A 3 -20.71 48.38 -2.80
N LYS A 4 -20.60 47.08 -2.50
CA LYS A 4 -19.47 46.55 -1.74
C LYS A 4 -18.23 46.65 -2.64
N LYS A 5 -17.34 47.60 -2.34
CA LYS A 5 -16.02 47.70 -2.98
C LYS A 5 -15.21 46.48 -2.52
N ASP A 6 -15.02 45.51 -3.40
CA ASP A 6 -14.03 44.47 -3.23
C ASP A 6 -12.63 45.10 -3.32
N GLY A 7 -12.05 45.40 -2.17
CA GLY A 7 -10.65 45.82 -2.07
C GLY A 7 -9.77 44.67 -2.52
N LYS A 8 -9.24 44.74 -3.74
CA LYS A 8 -8.14 43.89 -4.18
C LYS A 8 -6.92 44.26 -3.33
N GLU A 9 -6.69 43.51 -2.26
CA GLU A 9 -5.43 43.57 -1.52
C GLU A 9 -4.29 43.24 -2.48
N GLU A 10 -3.30 44.14 -2.55
CA GLU A 10 -2.12 43.98 -3.37
C GLU A 10 -1.35 42.74 -2.92
N THR A 11 -1.42 41.66 -3.70
CA THR A 11 -0.68 40.43 -3.39
C THR A 11 0.80 40.66 -3.69
N THR A 12 1.58 41.01 -2.68
CA THR A 12 3.04 41.03 -2.78
C THR A 12 3.54 39.60 -3.04
N VAL A 13 4.28 39.41 -4.14
CA VAL A 13 4.87 38.10 -4.47
C VAL A 13 6.05 37.85 -3.54
N THR A 14 5.83 37.11 -2.46
CA THR A 14 6.87 36.67 -1.53
C THR A 14 7.39 35.29 -1.93
N ILE A 15 8.71 35.17 -2.06
CA ILE A 15 9.39 33.90 -2.38
C ILE A 15 9.73 33.22 -1.06
N ALA A 16 9.20 32.01 -0.83
CA ALA A 16 9.52 31.24 0.36
C ALA A 16 10.97 30.73 0.33
N LYS A 17 11.74 31.01 1.38
CA LYS A 17 13.14 30.57 1.53
C LYS A 17 13.24 29.26 2.32
N THR A 18 12.25 28.98 3.17
CA THR A 18 12.21 27.79 4.04
C THR A 18 10.95 26.95 3.79
N PRO A 19 10.96 25.63 4.08
CA PRO A 19 9.76 24.81 3.96
C PRO A 19 8.64 25.25 4.92
N ALA A 20 9.00 25.76 6.11
CA ALA A 20 8.05 26.32 7.06
C ALA A 20 7.34 27.57 6.50
N GLU A 21 8.07 28.44 5.81
CA GLU A 21 7.51 29.64 5.16
C GLU A 21 6.56 29.26 4.00
N LEU A 22 6.87 28.20 3.26
CA LEU A 22 6.00 27.67 2.21
C LEU A 22 4.67 27.14 2.80
N GLN A 23 4.74 26.41 3.92
CA GLN A 23 3.56 25.94 4.63
C GLN A 23 2.75 27.11 5.18
N ARG A 24 3.40 28.11 5.79
CA ARG A 24 2.76 29.34 6.27
C ARG A 24 2.00 30.05 5.14
N MET A 25 2.63 30.24 3.99
CA MET A 25 2.00 30.83 2.80
C MET A 25 0.76 30.06 2.32
N ARG A 26 0.82 28.72 2.33
CA ARG A 26 -0.34 27.86 1.99
C ARG A 26 -1.46 27.98 3.03
N LEU A 27 -1.10 28.02 4.31
CA LEU A 27 -2.04 28.18 5.43
C LEU A 27 -2.72 29.54 5.37
N ASP A 28 -1.96 30.63 5.20
CA ASP A 28 -2.50 31.99 5.06
C ASP A 28 -3.50 32.06 3.89
N LYS A 29 -3.19 31.38 2.76
CA LYS A 29 -4.12 31.27 1.61
C LYS A 29 -5.41 30.53 1.94
N LEU A 30 -5.35 29.47 2.76
CA LEU A 30 -6.52 28.71 3.19
C LEU A 30 -7.36 29.51 4.19
N MET A 31 -6.72 30.20 5.14
CA MET A 31 -7.38 31.00 6.18
C MET A 31 -8.00 32.29 5.67
N LYS A 32 -7.60 32.80 4.50
CA LYS A 32 -8.28 33.93 3.85
C LYS A 32 -9.77 33.67 3.57
N ASN A 33 -10.17 32.42 3.37
CA ASN A 33 -11.57 32.04 3.10
C ASN A 33 -11.95 30.75 3.83
N PRO A 34 -12.19 30.79 5.16
CA PRO A 34 -12.43 29.59 5.95
C PRO A 34 -13.78 28.92 5.64
N ALA A 35 -14.75 29.66 5.09
CA ALA A 35 -16.07 29.13 4.72
C ALA A 35 -16.05 28.29 3.43
N LYS A 36 -14.98 28.34 2.61
CA LYS A 36 -14.90 27.58 1.37
C LYS A 36 -14.38 26.17 1.66
N PRO A 37 -15.10 25.09 1.28
CA PRO A 37 -14.59 23.74 1.44
C PRO A 37 -13.31 23.55 0.62
N VAL A 38 -12.31 22.94 1.23
CA VAL A 38 -11.02 22.66 0.59
C VAL A 38 -11.17 21.40 -0.28
N PHE A 39 -10.71 21.47 -1.53
CA PHE A 39 -10.63 20.30 -2.39
C PHE A 39 -9.41 19.47 -2.01
N ILE A 40 -9.64 18.29 -1.43
CA ILE A 40 -8.61 17.27 -1.24
C ILE A 40 -8.73 16.33 -2.44
N PRO A 41 -7.70 16.24 -3.31
CA PRO A 41 -7.75 15.32 -4.43
C PRO A 41 -7.86 13.89 -3.91
N GLU A 42 -8.81 13.14 -4.45
CA GLU A 42 -8.85 11.69 -4.28
C GLU A 42 -7.58 11.06 -4.88
N GLY A 43 -7.23 9.85 -4.43
CA GLY A 43 -6.05 9.13 -4.92
C GLY A 43 -6.00 9.06 -6.46
N SER A 44 -4.80 9.03 -7.02
CA SER A 44 -4.62 8.95 -8.47
C SER A 44 -5.34 7.71 -8.99
N ARG A 45 -6.28 7.89 -9.92
CA ARG A 45 -6.92 6.77 -10.60
C ARG A 45 -5.89 6.07 -11.47
N ASP A 46 -5.92 4.75 -11.49
CA ASP A 46 -5.10 3.97 -12.40
C ASP A 46 -5.35 4.40 -13.84
N SER A 47 -4.28 4.50 -14.63
CA SER A 47 -4.36 4.85 -16.04
C SER A 47 -5.12 3.76 -16.79
N LYS A 48 -6.40 3.97 -17.08
CA LYS A 48 -7.21 3.04 -17.87
C LYS A 48 -7.12 3.38 -19.36
N MET A 49 -6.91 2.37 -20.18
CA MET A 49 -6.99 2.50 -21.63
C MET A 49 -8.45 2.73 -22.04
N LYS A 50 -8.67 3.58 -23.05
CA LYS A 50 -10.02 3.81 -23.58
C LYS A 50 -10.55 2.54 -24.24
N GLU A 51 -11.74 2.13 -23.82
CA GLU A 51 -12.42 0.96 -24.38
C GLU A 51 -12.69 1.15 -25.89
N PRO A 52 -12.59 0.07 -26.69
CA PRO A 52 -12.96 0.12 -28.08
C PRO A 52 -14.46 0.42 -28.21
N PRO A 53 -14.88 1.23 -29.20
CA PRO A 53 -16.30 1.44 -29.45
C PRO A 53 -16.96 0.13 -29.88
N GLU A 54 -18.16 -0.13 -29.38
CA GLU A 54 -18.92 -1.35 -29.68
C GLU A 54 -19.27 -1.44 -31.17
N PHE A 55 -19.84 -0.36 -31.74
CA PHE A 55 -20.25 -0.33 -33.15
C PHE A 55 -19.46 0.70 -33.94
N ILE A 56 -18.81 0.22 -34.99
CA ILE A 56 -18.25 1.06 -36.05
C ILE A 56 -19.34 1.22 -37.11
N ARG A 57 -19.91 2.42 -37.22
CA ARG A 57 -21.02 2.72 -38.12
C ARG A 57 -20.59 2.93 -39.58
N ASN A 58 -19.33 3.30 -39.79
CA ASN A 58 -18.80 3.70 -41.10
C ASN A 58 -17.91 2.61 -41.70
N VAL A 59 -18.38 1.36 -41.69
CA VAL A 59 -17.66 0.25 -42.31
C VAL A 59 -18.10 0.15 -43.77
N TRP A 60 -17.13 0.27 -44.68
CA TRP A 60 -17.38 0.06 -46.10
C TRP A 60 -17.33 -1.44 -46.45
N GLY A 61 -17.98 -1.86 -47.53
CA GLY A 61 -18.08 -3.27 -47.91
C GLY A 61 -16.74 -3.97 -48.08
N SER A 62 -16.68 -5.27 -47.77
CA SER A 62 -15.44 -6.06 -47.71
C SER A 62 -14.66 -6.16 -49.03
N SER A 63 -15.33 -5.97 -50.17
CA SER A 63 -14.74 -6.00 -51.50
C SER A 63 -14.41 -4.62 -52.06
N ALA A 64 -14.65 -3.54 -51.31
CA ALA A 64 -14.33 -2.20 -51.78
C ALA A 64 -12.82 -1.94 -51.73
N GLY A 65 -12.35 -1.11 -52.66
CA GLY A 65 -10.96 -0.69 -52.72
C GLY A 65 -10.56 0.21 -51.54
N ALA A 66 -9.24 0.41 -51.38
CA ALA A 66 -8.70 1.28 -50.35
C ALA A 66 -9.11 2.74 -50.58
N GLY A 67 -9.80 3.33 -49.60
CA GLY A 67 -10.13 4.75 -49.57
C GLY A 67 -8.95 5.62 -49.15
N SER A 68 -8.99 6.92 -49.47
CA SER A 68 -7.95 7.88 -49.09
C SER A 68 -7.80 8.05 -47.57
N GLY A 69 -8.85 7.75 -46.79
CA GLY A 69 -8.85 7.82 -45.33
C GLY A 69 -8.35 6.55 -44.62
N ASP A 70 -8.24 5.43 -45.33
CA ASP A 70 -7.99 4.11 -44.70
C ASP A 70 -6.62 4.04 -44.05
N PHE A 71 -5.62 4.71 -44.64
CA PHE A 71 -4.29 4.83 -44.06
C PHE A 71 -4.32 5.49 -42.68
N HIS A 72 -5.11 6.56 -42.51
CA HIS A 72 -5.20 7.28 -41.24
C HIS A 72 -6.00 6.49 -40.20
N VAL A 73 -7.05 5.78 -40.63
CA VAL A 73 -7.79 4.84 -39.77
C VAL A 73 -6.83 3.77 -39.23
N TYR A 74 -6.08 3.10 -40.13
CA TYR A 74 -5.11 2.09 -39.76
C TYR A 74 -4.04 2.62 -38.80
N ARG A 75 -3.46 3.80 -39.08
CA ARG A 75 -2.47 4.44 -38.21
C ARG A 75 -3.02 4.68 -36.80
N GLY A 76 -4.27 5.16 -36.69
CA GLY A 76 -4.94 5.40 -35.42
C GLY A 76 -5.20 4.10 -34.64
N VAL A 77 -5.71 3.07 -35.32
CA VAL A 77 -5.96 1.74 -34.73
C VAL A 77 -4.65 1.09 -34.28
N ARG A 78 -3.61 1.09 -35.11
CA ARG A 78 -2.28 0.54 -34.77
C ARG A 78 -1.69 1.21 -33.54
N ARG A 79 -1.75 2.55 -33.45
CA ARG A 79 -1.26 3.29 -32.27
C ARG A 79 -2.04 2.92 -31.02
N ARG A 80 -3.37 2.82 -31.11
CA ARG A 80 -4.23 2.41 -29.99
C ARG A 80 -3.89 1.00 -29.53
N GLU A 81 -3.71 0.09 -30.47
CA GLU A 81 -3.42 -1.32 -30.17
C GLU A 81 -2.02 -1.49 -29.56
N TYR A 82 -0.99 -0.82 -30.07
CA TYR A 82 0.34 -0.84 -29.46
C TYR A 82 0.34 -0.26 -28.04
N ALA A 83 -0.37 0.84 -27.82
CA ALA A 83 -0.52 1.38 -26.48
C ALA A 83 -1.24 0.40 -25.55
N ARG A 84 -2.25 -0.34 -26.06
CA ARG A 84 -2.98 -1.36 -25.30
C ARG A 84 -2.09 -2.55 -24.95
N GLN A 85 -1.34 -3.08 -25.92
CA GLN A 85 -0.41 -4.18 -25.70
C GLN A 85 0.69 -3.79 -24.71
N LYS A 86 1.26 -2.58 -24.85
CA LYS A 86 2.25 -2.05 -23.92
C LYS A 86 1.69 -1.96 -22.50
N PHE A 87 0.50 -1.38 -22.34
CA PHE A 87 -0.16 -1.29 -21.04
C PHE A 87 -0.40 -2.67 -20.40
N ASN A 88 -0.93 -3.63 -21.17
CA ASN A 88 -1.16 -4.97 -20.68
C ASN A 88 0.14 -5.65 -20.24
N ASN A 89 1.20 -5.54 -21.04
CA ASN A 89 2.51 -6.12 -20.70
C ASN A 89 3.13 -5.46 -19.46
N GLU A 90 2.98 -4.14 -19.30
CA GLU A 90 3.45 -3.44 -18.10
C GLU A 90 2.65 -3.86 -16.85
N MET A 91 1.33 -4.02 -16.99
CA MET A 91 0.47 -4.48 -15.90
C MET A 91 0.77 -5.92 -15.51
N THR A 92 0.97 -6.83 -16.46
CA THR A 92 1.33 -8.22 -16.14
C THR A 92 2.65 -8.28 -15.38
N VAL A 93 3.68 -7.56 -15.83
CA VAL A 93 4.98 -7.51 -15.15
C VAL A 93 4.85 -6.98 -13.73
N LYS A 94 4.08 -5.90 -13.52
CA LYS A 94 3.83 -5.35 -12.18
C LYS A 94 3.11 -6.34 -11.28
N LEU A 95 2.02 -6.94 -11.75
CA LEU A 95 1.23 -7.90 -10.98
C LEU A 95 2.07 -9.13 -10.60
N THR A 96 2.86 -9.67 -11.53
CA THR A 96 3.75 -10.80 -11.20
C THR A 96 4.79 -10.44 -10.15
N ALA A 97 5.37 -9.23 -10.22
CA ALA A 97 6.36 -8.78 -9.25
C ALA A 97 5.73 -8.54 -7.86
N GLU A 98 4.52 -8.00 -7.82
CA GLU A 98 3.75 -7.81 -6.59
C GLU A 98 3.39 -9.16 -5.95
N GLU A 99 2.89 -10.12 -6.73
CA GLU A 99 2.59 -11.47 -6.25
C GLU A 99 3.83 -12.16 -5.66
N GLU A 100 4.97 -12.09 -6.34
CA GLU A 100 6.23 -12.62 -5.83
C GLU A 100 6.68 -11.93 -4.54
N TYR A 101 6.52 -10.61 -4.45
CA TYR A 101 6.84 -9.86 -3.25
C TYR A 101 5.93 -10.27 -2.08
N HIS A 102 4.64 -10.38 -2.31
CA HIS A 102 3.68 -10.81 -1.29
C HIS A 102 3.99 -12.22 -0.78
N LYS A 103 4.26 -13.17 -1.69
CA LYS A 103 4.68 -14.54 -1.33
C LYS A 103 5.93 -14.51 -0.43
N LYS A 104 6.97 -13.77 -0.82
CA LYS A 104 8.21 -13.62 -0.02
C LYS A 104 7.95 -13.00 1.35
N VAL A 105 7.09 -12.00 1.43
CA VAL A 105 6.73 -11.36 2.72
C VAL A 105 5.98 -12.34 3.63
N GLU A 106 5.05 -13.12 3.08
CA GLU A 106 4.31 -14.13 3.83
C GLU A 106 5.20 -15.25 4.33
N GLU A 107 6.12 -15.76 3.50
CA GLU A 107 7.11 -16.77 3.88
C GLU A 107 8.00 -16.27 5.02
N ASN A 108 8.50 -15.04 4.91
CA ASN A 108 9.32 -14.42 5.96
C ASN A 108 8.54 -14.24 7.27
N LYS A 109 7.26 -13.84 7.19
CA LYS A 109 6.37 -13.74 8.36
C LYS A 109 6.17 -15.10 9.02
N LYS A 110 5.84 -16.14 8.24
CA LYS A 110 5.67 -17.52 8.74
C LYS A 110 6.95 -18.04 9.40
N ALA A 111 8.11 -17.87 8.76
CA ALA A 111 9.39 -18.28 9.34
C ALA A 111 9.73 -17.54 10.64
N ALA A 112 9.41 -16.25 10.74
CA ALA A 112 9.57 -15.49 11.98
C ALA A 112 8.59 -15.95 13.08
N GLU A 113 7.34 -16.23 12.72
CA GLU A 113 6.32 -16.75 13.62
C GLU A 113 6.69 -18.15 14.15
N GLU A 114 7.17 -19.06 13.32
CA GLU A 114 7.63 -20.38 13.74
C GLU A 114 8.80 -20.30 14.73
N ARG A 115 9.80 -19.45 14.42
CA ARG A 115 10.95 -19.22 15.31
C ARG A 115 10.51 -18.62 16.64
N THR A 116 9.61 -17.65 16.63
CA THR A 116 9.10 -17.02 17.85
C THR A 116 8.17 -17.96 18.64
N ALA A 117 7.33 -18.76 17.98
CA ALA A 117 6.47 -19.77 18.58
C ALA A 117 7.28 -20.86 19.29
N LYS A 118 8.34 -21.39 18.65
CA LYS A 118 9.26 -22.36 19.27
C LYS A 118 9.90 -21.81 20.53
N LYS A 119 10.40 -20.56 20.49
CA LYS A 119 10.99 -19.87 21.65
C LYS A 119 9.95 -19.58 22.74
N ARG A 120 8.73 -19.15 22.36
CA ARG A 120 7.61 -18.90 23.27
C ARG A 120 7.17 -20.17 23.98
N ALA A 121 7.05 -21.29 23.27
CA ALA A 121 6.71 -22.59 23.84
C ALA A 121 7.77 -23.06 24.85
N LYS A 122 9.07 -22.92 24.55
CA LYS A 122 10.15 -23.20 25.51
C LYS A 122 10.01 -22.35 26.80
N ARG A 123 9.77 -21.04 26.67
CA ARG A 123 9.58 -20.15 27.82
C ARG A 123 8.32 -20.49 28.64
N GLN A 124 7.21 -20.83 27.99
CA GLN A 124 5.99 -21.23 28.69
C GLN A 124 6.16 -22.55 29.45
N LYS A 125 6.82 -23.55 28.86
CA LYS A 125 7.17 -24.79 29.57
C LYS A 125 8.04 -24.50 30.80
N LYS A 126 9.06 -23.63 30.68
CA LYS A 126 9.87 -23.22 31.85
C LYS A 126 9.04 -22.48 32.91
N LYS A 127 8.15 -21.56 32.50
CA LYS A 127 7.26 -20.84 33.42
C LYS A 127 6.31 -21.78 34.15
N GLN A 128 5.74 -22.78 33.46
CA GLN A 128 4.90 -23.81 34.07
C GLN A 128 5.68 -24.67 35.08
N LYS A 129 6.90 -25.11 34.73
CA LYS A 129 7.78 -25.86 35.65
C LYS A 129 8.13 -25.07 36.91
N VAL A 130 8.46 -23.77 36.78
CA VAL A 130 8.74 -22.91 37.93
C VAL A 130 7.49 -22.70 38.78
N LYS A 131 6.33 -22.48 38.16
CA LYS A 131 5.05 -22.33 38.89
C LYS A 131 4.66 -23.61 39.62
N SER A 132 4.83 -24.78 39.01
CA SER A 132 4.54 -26.07 39.65
C SER A 132 5.51 -26.37 40.79
N LYS A 133 6.80 -26.02 40.66
CA LYS A 133 7.76 -26.13 41.77
C LYS A 133 7.38 -25.20 42.92
N LYS A 134 7.05 -23.94 42.66
CA LYS A 134 6.61 -22.99 43.70
C LYS A 134 5.33 -23.46 44.41
N MET A 135 4.34 -23.95 43.67
CA MET A 135 3.13 -24.53 44.27
C MET A 135 3.41 -25.80 45.08
N LYS A 136 4.45 -26.57 44.73
CA LYS A 136 4.88 -27.75 45.50
C LYS A 136 5.65 -27.34 46.76
N ASP A 137 6.41 -26.25 46.70
CA ASP A 137 7.16 -25.65 47.81
C ASP A 137 6.21 -25.01 48.85
N ASP A 138 5.23 -24.22 48.39
CA ASP A 138 4.15 -23.68 49.24
C ASP A 138 3.29 -24.80 49.89
N ASN A 139 3.29 -26.03 49.33
CA ASN A 139 2.66 -27.22 49.93
C ASN A 139 3.63 -28.07 50.76
N LYS A 140 4.95 -27.90 50.60
CA LYS A 140 5.99 -28.65 51.33
C LYS A 140 6.31 -27.99 52.66
N ASP A 141 6.02 -26.69 52.84
CA ASP A 141 6.02 -26.07 54.17
C ASP A 141 4.94 -26.65 55.11
N GLU A 142 4.00 -27.47 54.61
CA GLU A 142 3.11 -28.30 55.43
C GLU A 142 3.55 -29.78 55.55
N ASP A 143 4.54 -30.24 54.76
CA ASP A 143 4.93 -31.67 54.69
C ASP A 143 6.35 -31.87 54.08
N ASP A 144 7.43 -31.40 54.73
CA ASP A 144 8.81 -31.70 54.30
C ASP A 144 9.47 -32.77 55.17
N SER A 145 9.41 -33.99 54.65
CA SER A 145 10.44 -35.01 54.83
C SER A 145 10.80 -35.59 53.46
N SER A 146 12.06 -35.34 53.07
CA SER A 146 12.93 -36.23 52.29
C SER A 146 12.94 -36.18 50.75
N SER A 147 14.19 -36.10 50.27
CA SER A 147 14.80 -36.66 49.05
C SER A 147 14.90 -35.78 47.80
N GLU A 148 16.13 -35.29 47.60
CA GLU A 148 16.76 -35.00 46.31
C GLU A 148 16.63 -36.15 45.30
N GLU A 149 16.63 -35.81 44.01
CA GLU A 149 17.46 -36.51 43.00
C GLU A 149 17.62 -35.68 41.70
N GLU A 150 18.85 -35.77 41.18
CA GLU A 150 19.47 -35.13 40.02
C GLU A 150 18.94 -35.68 38.67
N GLU A 151 19.00 -34.88 37.59
CA GLU A 151 19.25 -35.43 36.25
C GLU A 151 19.75 -34.35 35.26
N GLU A 152 20.96 -34.59 34.75
CA GLU A 152 21.59 -33.88 33.65
C GLU A 152 20.98 -34.26 32.29
N GLY A 153 20.87 -33.30 31.38
CA GLY A 153 20.48 -33.54 30.00
C GLY A 153 21.33 -32.72 29.04
N SER A 154 22.30 -33.40 28.41
CA SER A 154 23.19 -32.88 27.38
C SER A 154 22.44 -32.42 26.12
N ASP A 155 22.77 -31.25 25.58
CA ASP A 155 22.26 -30.76 24.28
C ASP A 155 23.44 -30.74 23.29
N GLY A 156 23.44 -31.70 22.37
CA GLY A 156 24.37 -31.82 21.26
C GLY A 156 23.95 -30.95 20.07
N LYS A 157 24.94 -30.17 19.61
CA LYS A 157 25.16 -29.50 18.31
C LYS A 157 23.98 -29.30 17.35
#